data_AF-A0A8J6NVK6-F1
#
_entry.id   AF-A0A8J6NVK6-F1
#
_cell.length_a   1.000
_cell.length_b   1.000
_cell.length_c   1.000
_cell.angle_alpha   90.00
_cell.angle_beta   90.00
_cell.angle_gamma   90.00
#
_symmetry.space_group_name_H-M   'P 1'
#
loop_
_entity.id
_entity.type
_entity.pdbx_description
1 polymer ?
#
loop_
_entity_poly.entity_id
_entity_poly.type
_entity_poly.pdbx_seq_one_letter_code
_entity_poly.pdbx_strand_id
1 'polypeptide(L)'
;MKPIYFPFTYVSRPEVAALRACFKQTVVYQPSRFNLPAEMQTWAESGLIDIRVPVFGDENKLEAILKDFRGWANFHQKGALDFLKAWDGKIPFFDETLASQIRADIRKRSGSAQAPPKEFDDIFSARLFLHIAQEFDLQSNTLNRDLLSIETMEQDLFKSLHGEDEAPGLHTVGKELPHADDPGLYMPVQRLKAWTKLMQQDRETSGVFITTSRFIFDELIDKLPRAELVVGLDSIPMHASRDESIEKWQDSLLASLNMLLSSTWPVSTDGLFAAPAQNGYDMCVSIKLYIVAGEIPHDVFARCAAGNSLQAGLETEAARFKNTLIGIIEL
;
A
#
# COMPACT_ATOMS: atom_id res chain seq x y z
N MET A 1 -16.32 5.15 10.00
CA MET A 1 -15.00 5.49 9.42
C MET A 1 -14.55 4.35 8.52
N LYS A 2 -13.56 4.55 7.65
CA LYS A 2 -12.95 3.47 6.84
C LYS A 2 -11.43 3.47 7.10
N PRO A 3 -10.78 2.33 7.35
CA PRO A 3 -9.33 2.28 7.44
C PRO A 3 -8.70 2.68 6.10
N ILE A 4 -7.51 3.26 6.15
CA ILE A 4 -6.75 3.67 4.96
C ILE A 4 -5.60 2.68 4.75
N TYR A 5 -5.50 2.12 3.55
CA TYR A 5 -4.38 1.30 3.13
C TYR A 5 -3.18 2.18 2.77
N PHE A 6 -2.02 1.88 3.35
CA PHE A 6 -0.80 2.67 3.18
C PHE A 6 0.43 1.78 3.02
N PRO A 7 1.55 2.30 2.48
CA PRO A 7 1.69 3.53 1.69
C PRO A 7 1.50 3.26 0.19
N PHE A 8 0.80 2.17 -0.15
CA PHE A 8 0.62 1.72 -1.51
C PHE A 8 -0.59 2.38 -2.18
N THR A 9 -0.50 2.53 -3.50
CA THR A 9 -1.62 2.96 -4.34
C THR A 9 -2.12 1.83 -5.25
N TYR A 10 -1.48 0.67 -5.20
CA TYR A 10 -2.01 -0.58 -5.76
C TYR A 10 -2.37 -1.53 -4.62
N VAL A 11 -3.41 -2.32 -4.82
CA VAL A 11 -3.74 -3.45 -3.96
C VAL A 11 -3.99 -4.66 -4.86
N SER A 12 -3.40 -5.79 -4.52
CA SER A 12 -3.55 -7.06 -5.24
C SER A 12 -4.77 -7.83 -4.74
N ARG A 13 -5.16 -8.89 -5.46
CA ARG A 13 -6.31 -9.71 -5.09
C ARG A 13 -6.18 -10.39 -3.71
N PRO A 14 -5.03 -10.99 -3.33
CA PRO A 14 -4.84 -11.51 -1.98
C PRO A 14 -4.95 -10.44 -0.90
N GLU A 15 -4.38 -9.25 -1.14
CA GLU A 15 -4.43 -8.14 -0.19
C GLU A 15 -5.85 -7.58 -0.02
N VAL A 16 -6.63 -7.44 -1.10
CA VAL A 16 -8.06 -7.07 -1.00
C VAL A 16 -8.84 -8.12 -0.21
N ALA A 17 -8.56 -9.40 -0.42
CA ALA A 17 -9.23 -10.46 0.34
C ALA A 17 -8.86 -10.41 1.83
N ALA A 18 -7.59 -10.14 2.16
CA ALA A 18 -7.10 -9.98 3.53
C ALA A 18 -7.74 -8.76 4.23
N LEU A 19 -7.73 -7.61 3.55
CA LEU A 19 -8.39 -6.39 4.02
C LEU A 19 -9.89 -6.63 4.23
N ARG A 20 -10.53 -7.34 3.31
CA ARG A 20 -11.96 -7.68 3.38
C ARG A 20 -12.28 -8.63 4.53
N ALA A 21 -11.36 -9.49 4.94
CA ALA A 21 -11.56 -10.36 6.10
C ALA A 21 -11.76 -9.51 7.36
N CYS A 22 -11.01 -8.42 7.51
CA CYS A 22 -11.06 -7.54 8.68
C CYS A 22 -12.07 -6.39 8.56
N PHE A 23 -12.27 -5.84 7.36
CA PHE A 23 -13.03 -4.60 7.16
C PHE A 23 -13.94 -4.70 5.94
N LYS A 24 -15.18 -4.20 6.07
CA LYS A 24 -16.15 -4.19 4.96
C LYS A 24 -15.65 -3.42 3.73
N GLN A 25 -14.97 -2.31 3.96
CA GLN A 25 -14.41 -1.47 2.91
C GLN A 25 -13.16 -0.75 3.43
N THR A 26 -12.11 -0.74 2.61
CA THR A 26 -10.84 -0.05 2.90
C THR A 26 -10.57 1.04 1.87
N VAL A 27 -10.06 2.18 2.32
CA VAL A 27 -9.69 3.29 1.45
C VAL A 27 -8.33 3.05 0.83
N VAL A 28 -8.21 3.25 -0.47
CA VAL A 28 -6.92 3.22 -1.18
C VAL A 28 -6.74 4.55 -1.90
N TYR A 29 -5.62 5.22 -1.62
CA TYR A 29 -5.29 6.46 -2.31
C TYR A 29 -4.81 6.23 -3.73
N GLN A 30 -5.19 7.15 -4.60
CA GLN A 30 -4.77 7.19 -6.00
C GLN A 30 -4.13 8.54 -6.30
N PRO A 31 -2.99 8.55 -7.00
CA PRO A 31 -2.30 9.79 -7.36
C PRO A 31 -3.06 10.61 -8.40
N SER A 32 -3.96 10.01 -9.19
CA SER A 32 -4.85 10.72 -10.09
C SER A 32 -6.10 9.90 -10.44
N ARG A 33 -7.00 10.50 -11.24
CA ARG A 33 -8.21 9.83 -11.75
C ARG A 33 -7.96 9.00 -13.02
N PHE A 34 -6.81 9.12 -13.65
CA PHE A 34 -6.51 8.42 -14.89
C PHE A 34 -5.62 7.21 -14.63
N ASN A 35 -5.66 6.21 -15.53
CA ASN A 35 -4.90 4.97 -15.41
C ASN A 35 -5.16 4.19 -14.11
N LEU A 36 -6.39 4.22 -13.59
CA LEU A 36 -6.80 3.34 -12.50
C LEU A 36 -6.74 1.87 -12.97
N PRO A 37 -6.10 0.96 -12.23
CA PRO A 37 -6.08 -0.46 -12.60
C PRO A 37 -7.51 -1.01 -12.71
N ALA A 38 -7.80 -1.76 -13.79
CA ALA A 38 -9.17 -2.21 -14.09
C ALA A 38 -9.78 -3.05 -12.97
N GLU A 39 -9.00 -3.95 -12.36
CA GLU A 39 -9.45 -4.77 -11.22
C GLU A 39 -9.88 -3.90 -10.02
N MET A 40 -9.10 -2.85 -9.72
CA MET A 40 -9.41 -1.92 -8.63
C MET A 40 -10.70 -1.13 -8.91
N GLN A 41 -10.97 -0.77 -10.17
CA GLN A 41 -12.24 -0.13 -10.53
C GLN A 41 -13.42 -1.07 -10.24
N THR A 42 -13.33 -2.34 -10.65
CA THR A 42 -14.36 -3.35 -10.34
C THR A 42 -14.56 -3.55 -8.83
N TRP A 43 -13.48 -3.53 -8.04
CA TRP A 43 -13.56 -3.63 -6.58
C TRP A 43 -14.15 -2.38 -5.93
N ALA A 44 -13.92 -1.20 -6.49
CA ALA A 44 -14.54 0.03 -6.03
C ALA A 44 -16.05 0.04 -6.32
N GLU A 45 -16.45 -0.36 -7.53
CA GLU A 45 -17.87 -0.46 -7.93
C GLU A 45 -18.65 -1.48 -7.10
N SER A 46 -18.01 -2.59 -6.72
CA SER A 46 -18.60 -3.60 -5.84
C SER A 46 -18.51 -3.26 -4.34
N GLY A 47 -17.92 -2.11 -4.00
CA GLY A 47 -17.82 -1.59 -2.63
C GLY A 47 -16.79 -2.27 -1.74
N LEU A 48 -15.85 -3.04 -2.31
CA LEU A 48 -14.78 -3.72 -1.56
C LEU A 48 -13.67 -2.76 -1.14
N ILE A 49 -13.36 -1.79 -2.00
CA ILE A 49 -12.44 -0.70 -1.71
C ILE A 49 -13.12 0.64 -1.95
N ASP A 50 -12.58 1.69 -1.36
CA ASP A 50 -12.98 3.08 -1.58
C ASP A 50 -11.79 3.81 -2.21
N ILE A 51 -11.86 4.07 -3.51
CA ILE A 51 -10.79 4.78 -4.21
C ILE A 51 -10.92 6.28 -3.92
N ARG A 52 -9.87 6.87 -3.35
CA ARG A 52 -9.82 8.31 -3.10
C ARG A 52 -8.66 8.95 -3.85
N VAL A 53 -8.93 10.11 -4.44
CA VAL A 53 -7.93 10.93 -5.13
C VAL A 53 -7.88 12.27 -4.41
N PRO A 54 -6.96 12.48 -3.46
CA PRO A 54 -6.95 13.70 -2.65
C PRO A 54 -6.61 14.97 -3.44
N VAL A 55 -5.91 14.84 -4.56
CA VAL A 55 -5.41 15.97 -5.35
C VAL A 55 -5.93 15.90 -6.78
N PHE A 56 -6.49 17.01 -7.24
CA PHE A 56 -7.01 17.18 -8.60
C PHE A 56 -6.28 18.33 -9.29
N GLY A 57 -6.23 18.27 -10.62
CA GLY A 57 -5.53 19.23 -11.47
C GLY A 57 -4.25 18.64 -12.04
N ASP A 58 -3.77 19.24 -13.13
CA ASP A 58 -2.56 18.85 -13.87
C ASP A 58 -2.54 17.40 -14.39
N GLU A 59 -3.68 16.73 -14.52
CA GLU A 59 -3.76 15.34 -15.02
C GLU A 59 -3.13 15.20 -16.40
N ASN A 60 -3.44 16.11 -17.34
CA ASN A 60 -2.86 16.11 -18.68
C ASN A 60 -1.33 16.24 -18.65
N LYS A 61 -0.81 16.99 -17.68
CA LYS A 61 0.63 17.21 -17.51
C LYS A 61 1.29 15.97 -16.90
N LEU A 62 0.67 15.36 -15.89
CA LEU A 62 1.11 14.07 -15.33
C LEU A 62 1.14 12.99 -16.39
N GLU A 63 0.07 12.87 -17.18
CA GLU A 63 -0.04 11.89 -18.25
C GLU A 63 1.04 12.07 -19.32
N ALA A 64 1.29 13.32 -19.75
CA ALA A 64 2.35 13.61 -20.71
C ALA A 64 3.73 13.18 -20.20
N ILE A 65 4.08 13.51 -18.95
CA ILE A 65 5.37 13.14 -18.36
C ILE A 65 5.48 11.63 -18.18
N LEU A 66 4.42 10.95 -17.72
CA LEU A 66 4.41 9.49 -17.60
C LEU A 66 4.58 8.81 -18.96
N LYS A 67 3.96 9.34 -20.02
CA LYS A 67 4.12 8.84 -21.38
C LYS A 67 5.56 8.99 -21.87
N ASP A 68 6.17 10.16 -21.65
CA ASP A 68 7.57 10.41 -22.02
C ASP A 68 8.52 9.49 -21.24
N PHE A 69 8.27 9.31 -19.93
CA PHE A 69 9.02 8.40 -19.08
C PHE A 69 8.95 6.95 -19.58
N ARG A 70 7.74 6.43 -19.84
CA ARG A 70 7.57 5.07 -20.41
C ARG A 70 8.27 4.93 -21.76
N GLY A 71 8.14 5.93 -22.63
CA GLY A 71 8.80 5.96 -23.93
C GLY A 71 10.33 5.95 -23.83
N TRP A 72 10.88 6.63 -22.82
CA TRP A 72 12.31 6.62 -22.53
C TRP A 72 12.78 5.28 -21.95
N ALA A 73 12.05 4.72 -20.97
CA ALA A 73 12.39 3.46 -20.30
C ALA A 73 12.44 2.29 -21.27
N ASN A 74 11.47 2.22 -22.19
CA ASN A 74 11.42 1.22 -23.26
C ASN A 74 12.61 1.33 -24.24
N PHE A 75 13.29 2.48 -24.31
CA PHE A 75 14.39 2.72 -25.24
C PHE A 75 15.78 2.43 -24.63
N HIS A 76 15.92 2.51 -23.29
CA HIS A 76 17.24 2.51 -22.65
C HIS A 76 17.58 1.24 -21.84
N GLN A 77 16.66 0.28 -21.65
CA GLN A 77 16.93 -1.03 -21.03
C GLN A 77 15.83 -2.05 -21.35
N LYS A 78 16.09 -3.34 -21.09
CA LYS A 78 15.23 -4.52 -21.41
C LYS A 78 13.93 -4.60 -20.58
N GLY A 79 13.26 -3.49 -20.37
CA GLY A 79 11.99 -3.39 -19.64
C GLY A 79 12.01 -2.35 -18.53
N ALA A 80 10.83 -1.86 -18.14
CA ALA A 80 10.66 -0.84 -17.10
C ALA A 80 11.17 -1.30 -15.71
N LEU A 81 11.14 -2.60 -15.43
CA LEU A 81 11.51 -3.17 -14.13
C LEU A 81 13.02 -3.15 -13.84
N ASP A 82 13.86 -3.48 -14.82
CA ASP A 82 15.33 -3.46 -14.66
C ASP A 82 15.82 -2.03 -14.37
N PHE A 83 15.19 -1.05 -15.01
CA PHE A 83 15.46 0.35 -14.79
C PHE A 83 15.04 0.83 -13.39
N LEU A 84 13.83 0.44 -12.94
CA LEU A 84 13.33 0.81 -11.61
C LEU A 84 14.17 0.18 -10.50
N LYS A 85 14.68 -1.04 -10.67
CA LYS A 85 15.64 -1.68 -9.77
C LYS A 85 17.02 -0.99 -9.80
N ALA A 86 17.48 -0.54 -10.97
CA ALA A 86 18.72 0.24 -11.08
C ALA A 86 18.66 1.63 -10.42
N TRP A 87 17.45 2.07 -10.03
CA TRP A 87 17.22 3.34 -9.33
C TRP A 87 17.22 3.23 -7.80
N ASP A 88 17.43 2.03 -7.23
CA ASP A 88 17.50 1.86 -5.78
C ASP A 88 18.53 2.84 -5.16
N GLY A 89 18.02 3.76 -4.34
CA GLY A 89 18.80 4.85 -3.72
C GLY A 89 19.04 6.12 -4.56
N LYS A 90 18.62 6.21 -5.82
CA LYS A 90 18.85 7.37 -6.72
C LYS A 90 17.57 7.84 -7.42
N ILE A 91 16.54 8.17 -6.64
CA ILE A 91 15.32 8.74 -7.21
C ILE A 91 15.59 10.19 -7.65
N PRO A 92 15.38 10.54 -8.93
CA PRO A 92 15.60 11.88 -9.46
C PRO A 92 14.66 12.95 -8.91
N PHE A 93 13.53 12.58 -8.33
CA PHE A 93 12.47 13.52 -7.97
C PHE A 93 12.76 14.33 -6.70
N PHE A 94 13.72 13.89 -5.88
CA PHE A 94 14.13 14.59 -4.65
C PHE A 94 15.60 15.02 -4.67
N ASP A 95 16.35 14.67 -5.72
CA ASP A 95 17.76 15.02 -5.89
C ASP A 95 17.91 15.77 -7.23
N GLU A 96 18.32 17.05 -7.17
CA GLU A 96 18.23 18.02 -8.28
C GLU A 96 18.94 17.56 -9.57
N THR A 97 19.94 16.69 -9.46
CA THR A 97 20.87 16.36 -10.55
C THR A 97 20.30 15.40 -11.59
N LEU A 98 19.58 14.34 -11.19
CA LEU A 98 19.06 13.32 -12.11
C LEU A 98 17.71 13.71 -12.72
N ALA A 99 16.82 14.41 -11.98
CA ALA A 99 15.62 15.02 -12.59
C ALA A 99 16.03 16.03 -13.66
N SER A 100 17.15 16.73 -13.48
CA SER A 100 17.69 17.65 -14.49
C SER A 100 18.17 16.93 -15.74
N GLN A 101 18.69 15.71 -15.63
CA GLN A 101 19.09 14.89 -16.79
C GLN A 101 17.89 14.32 -17.55
N ILE A 102 16.91 13.75 -16.85
CA ILE A 102 15.66 13.30 -17.48
C ILE A 102 14.92 14.48 -18.13
N ARG A 103 14.87 15.64 -17.44
CA ARG A 103 14.33 16.89 -18.01
C ARG A 103 15.11 17.34 -19.25
N ALA A 104 16.45 17.28 -19.21
CA ALA A 104 17.29 17.66 -20.34
C ALA A 104 17.09 16.74 -21.55
N ASP A 105 16.95 15.43 -21.33
CA ASP A 105 16.77 14.43 -22.39
C ASP A 105 15.35 14.45 -22.98
N ILE A 106 14.32 14.66 -22.16
CA ILE A 106 12.95 14.93 -22.64
C ILE A 106 12.96 16.22 -23.46
N ARG A 107 13.57 17.32 -22.97
CA ARG A 107 13.69 18.59 -23.71
C ARG A 107 14.39 18.43 -25.06
N LYS A 108 15.43 17.59 -25.12
CA LYS A 108 16.19 17.32 -26.34
C LYS A 108 15.34 16.59 -27.40
N ARG A 109 14.33 15.83 -26.99
CA ARG A 109 13.42 15.10 -27.88
C ARG A 109 12.14 15.87 -28.22
N SER A 110 11.63 16.71 -27.31
CA SER A 110 10.36 17.43 -27.50
C SER A 110 10.49 18.76 -28.27
N GLY A 111 11.71 19.18 -28.64
CA GLY A 111 11.96 20.35 -29.50
C GLY A 111 11.54 21.71 -28.92
N SER A 112 11.03 21.75 -27.69
CA SER A 112 10.51 22.96 -27.06
C SER A 112 11.62 23.73 -26.35
N ALA A 113 12.08 24.80 -26.99
CA ALA A 113 12.87 25.85 -26.34
C ALA A 113 11.92 26.75 -25.53
N GLN A 114 11.46 26.29 -24.37
CA GLN A 114 10.78 27.14 -23.40
C GLN A 114 11.62 27.27 -22.13
N ALA A 115 11.51 28.44 -21.50
CA ALA A 115 12.17 28.86 -20.26
C ALA A 115 12.14 27.75 -19.18
N PRO A 116 13.12 27.71 -18.26
CA PRO A 116 13.14 26.70 -17.20
C PRO A 116 11.77 26.65 -16.52
N PRO A 117 11.08 25.50 -16.55
CA PRO A 117 9.80 25.41 -15.86
C PRO A 117 10.05 25.68 -14.38
N LYS A 118 9.14 26.40 -13.74
CA LYS A 118 9.03 26.45 -12.27
C LYS A 118 9.29 25.04 -11.72
N GLU A 119 10.06 24.93 -10.65
CA GLU A 119 10.18 23.69 -9.88
C GLU A 119 8.82 23.01 -9.78
N PHE A 120 8.77 21.70 -10.02
CA PHE A 120 7.54 20.97 -9.80
C PHE A 120 7.14 21.17 -8.34
N ASP A 121 5.89 21.54 -8.12
CA ASP A 121 5.37 21.56 -6.77
C ASP A 121 5.56 20.18 -6.12
N ASP A 122 5.84 20.18 -4.84
CA ASP A 122 6.19 19.01 -4.04
C ASP A 122 5.12 17.91 -4.13
N ILE A 123 3.85 18.32 -4.22
CA ILE A 123 2.72 17.41 -4.39
C ILE A 123 2.66 16.80 -5.79
N PHE A 124 3.07 17.54 -6.82
CA PHE A 124 3.14 17.02 -8.19
C PHE A 124 4.20 15.92 -8.29
N SER A 125 5.38 16.16 -7.72
CA SER A 125 6.46 15.17 -7.67
C SER A 125 6.05 13.91 -6.89
N ALA A 126 5.32 14.08 -5.78
CA ALA A 126 4.77 12.95 -5.03
C ALA A 126 3.78 12.12 -5.86
N ARG A 127 2.84 12.77 -6.56
CA ARG A 127 1.87 12.08 -7.44
C ARG A 127 2.57 11.33 -8.58
N LEU A 128 3.57 11.94 -9.20
CA LEU A 128 4.35 11.30 -10.25
C LEU A 128 5.11 10.07 -9.73
N PHE A 129 5.76 10.18 -8.58
CA PHE A 129 6.43 9.05 -7.94
C PHE A 129 5.47 7.91 -7.65
N LEU A 130 4.31 8.20 -7.04
CA LEU A 130 3.31 7.19 -6.70
C LEU A 130 2.72 6.51 -7.94
N HIS A 131 2.57 7.21 -9.06
CA HIS A 131 2.20 6.58 -10.32
C HIS A 131 3.23 5.55 -10.79
N ILE A 132 4.52 5.89 -10.71
CA ILE A 132 5.60 4.98 -11.10
C ILE A 132 5.66 3.77 -10.14
N ALA A 133 5.52 4.02 -8.84
CA ALA A 133 5.44 2.96 -7.83
C ALA A 133 4.25 2.02 -8.07
N GLN A 134 3.09 2.55 -8.44
CA GLN A 134 1.91 1.76 -8.79
C GLN A 134 2.15 0.86 -10.01
N GLU A 135 2.80 1.38 -11.05
CA GLU A 135 3.16 0.59 -12.23
C GLU A 135 4.11 -0.54 -11.88
N PHE A 136 5.09 -0.26 -11.00
CA PHE A 136 6.00 -1.28 -10.47
C PHE A 136 5.25 -2.37 -9.71
N ASP A 137 4.39 -2.00 -8.77
CA ASP A 137 3.64 -2.94 -7.94
C ASP A 137 2.73 -3.82 -8.81
N LEU A 138 2.06 -3.24 -9.81
CA LEU A 138 1.22 -3.98 -10.77
C LEU A 138 2.05 -4.97 -11.61
N GLN A 139 3.20 -4.55 -12.12
CA GLN A 139 4.08 -5.40 -12.92
C GLN A 139 4.69 -6.53 -12.08
N SER A 140 5.13 -6.23 -10.86
CA SER A 140 5.66 -7.21 -9.91
C SER A 140 4.60 -8.26 -9.56
N ASN A 141 3.37 -7.83 -9.25
CA ASN A 141 2.27 -8.74 -8.99
C ASN A 141 1.93 -9.62 -10.21
N THR A 142 1.96 -9.04 -11.41
CA THR A 142 1.74 -9.81 -12.66
C THR A 142 2.80 -10.88 -12.84
N LEU A 143 4.08 -10.53 -12.68
CA LEU A 143 5.18 -11.48 -12.78
C LEU A 143 5.10 -12.58 -11.73
N ASN A 144 4.82 -12.24 -10.47
CA ASN A 144 4.69 -13.22 -9.39
C ASN A 144 3.55 -14.20 -9.67
N ARG A 145 2.41 -13.71 -10.17
CA ARG A 145 1.29 -14.58 -10.58
C ARG A 145 1.68 -15.51 -11.73
N ASP A 146 2.38 -14.99 -12.74
CA ASP A 146 2.78 -15.76 -13.91
C ASP A 146 3.79 -16.85 -13.50
N LEU A 147 4.73 -16.55 -12.60
CA LEU A 147 5.67 -17.52 -12.03
C LEU A 147 4.94 -18.63 -11.24
N LEU A 148 4.01 -18.28 -10.36
CA LEU A 148 3.20 -19.26 -9.62
C LEU A 148 2.38 -20.16 -10.56
N SER A 149 1.90 -19.61 -11.68
CA SER A 149 1.17 -20.39 -12.68
C SER A 149 2.07 -21.42 -13.37
N ILE A 150 3.33 -21.07 -13.66
CA ILE A 150 4.32 -21.98 -14.26
C ILE A 150 4.67 -23.10 -13.27
N GLU A 151 4.91 -22.77 -12.00
CA GLU A 151 5.19 -23.78 -10.96
C GLU A 151 4.01 -24.75 -10.79
N THR A 152 2.78 -24.25 -10.84
CA THR A 152 1.58 -25.09 -10.78
C THR A 152 1.48 -26.02 -12.00
N MET A 153 1.70 -25.50 -13.21
CA MET A 153 1.72 -26.32 -14.43
C MET A 153 2.85 -27.36 -14.42
N GLU A 154 4.02 -27.02 -13.87
CA GLU A 154 5.14 -27.94 -13.70
C GLU A 154 4.75 -29.08 -12.74
N GLN A 155 4.16 -28.75 -11.58
CA GLN A 155 3.68 -29.76 -10.62
C GLN A 155 2.62 -30.68 -11.23
N ASP A 156 1.67 -30.13 -11.97
CA ASP A 156 0.62 -30.92 -12.64
C ASP A 156 1.19 -31.81 -13.75
N LEU A 157 2.18 -31.31 -14.51
CA LEU A 157 2.91 -32.11 -15.49
C LEU A 157 3.65 -33.26 -14.81
N PHE A 158 4.36 -33.02 -13.71
CA PHE A 158 5.05 -34.07 -12.95
C PHE A 158 4.07 -35.11 -12.39
N LYS A 159 2.94 -34.70 -11.83
CA LYS A 159 1.88 -35.61 -11.39
C LYS A 159 1.35 -36.46 -12.54
N SER A 160 1.15 -35.86 -13.72
CA SER A 160 0.67 -36.57 -14.91
C SER A 160 1.67 -37.57 -15.48
N LEU A 161 2.98 -37.32 -15.32
CA LEU A 161 4.05 -38.18 -15.84
C LEU A 161 4.39 -39.36 -14.90
N HIS A 162 4.24 -39.19 -13.59
CA HIS A 162 4.54 -40.23 -12.60
C HIS A 162 3.35 -41.16 -12.27
N GLY A 163 2.15 -40.86 -12.79
CA GLY A 163 0.93 -41.60 -12.44
C GLY A 163 0.41 -41.20 -11.05
N GLU A 164 -0.89 -41.33 -10.83
CA GLU A 164 -1.58 -40.81 -9.63
C GLU A 164 -1.15 -41.47 -8.30
N ASP A 165 -0.32 -42.52 -8.32
CA ASP A 165 0.01 -43.35 -7.15
C ASP A 165 1.49 -43.45 -6.78
N GLU A 166 2.41 -42.78 -7.50
CA GLU A 166 3.77 -42.58 -6.99
C GLU A 166 4.00 -41.10 -6.70
N ALA A 167 3.75 -40.71 -5.45
CA ALA A 167 4.29 -39.47 -4.92
C ALA A 167 5.81 -39.53 -5.10
N PRO A 168 6.42 -38.72 -5.99
CA PRO A 168 7.84 -38.80 -6.19
C PRO A 168 8.50 -38.36 -4.89
N GLY A 169 9.36 -39.21 -4.34
CA GLY A 169 10.34 -38.85 -3.31
C GLY A 169 11.40 -37.91 -3.88
N LEU A 170 10.98 -36.84 -4.55
CA LEU A 170 11.83 -35.75 -4.97
C LEU A 170 12.11 -34.94 -3.71
N HIS A 171 13.38 -35.01 -3.30
CA HIS A 171 14.02 -34.15 -2.34
C HIS A 171 13.30 -32.80 -2.25
N THR A 172 12.55 -32.61 -1.17
CA THR A 172 12.20 -31.30 -0.64
C THR A 172 13.49 -30.62 -0.21
N VAL A 173 14.31 -30.22 -1.19
CA VAL A 173 15.08 -29.00 -1.04
C VAL A 173 14.00 -27.97 -0.77
N GLY A 174 13.97 -27.47 0.47
CA GLY A 174 13.07 -26.43 0.90
C GLY A 174 13.28 -25.19 0.05
N LYS A 175 12.70 -25.19 -1.15
CA LYS A 175 12.31 -23.97 -1.83
C LYS A 175 11.12 -23.50 -1.03
N GLU A 176 11.42 -22.66 -0.05
CA GLU A 176 10.55 -21.54 0.30
C GLU A 176 9.82 -21.14 -0.99
N LEU A 177 8.48 -21.18 -0.99
CA LEU A 177 7.72 -20.51 -2.05
C LEU A 177 8.42 -19.18 -2.28
N PRO A 178 8.70 -18.74 -3.53
CA PRO A 178 9.30 -17.43 -3.73
C PRO A 178 8.41 -16.46 -2.97
N HIS A 179 8.91 -15.96 -1.84
CA HIS A 179 8.22 -14.95 -1.06
C HIS A 179 7.97 -13.88 -2.10
N ALA A 180 6.69 -13.57 -2.36
CA ALA A 180 6.36 -12.44 -3.19
C ALA A 180 7.14 -11.28 -2.59
N ASP A 181 8.16 -10.79 -3.31
CA ASP A 181 9.05 -9.75 -2.82
C ASP A 181 8.17 -8.66 -2.20
N ASP A 182 8.30 -8.42 -0.89
CA ASP A 182 7.46 -7.45 -0.18
C ASP A 182 7.55 -6.13 -0.95
N PRO A 183 6.44 -5.63 -1.55
CA PRO A 183 6.50 -4.44 -2.40
C PRO A 183 6.98 -3.22 -1.62
N GLY A 184 6.89 -3.26 -0.28
CA GLY A 184 7.44 -2.26 0.63
C GLY A 184 8.96 -2.18 0.63
N LEU A 185 9.69 -3.20 0.17
CA LEU A 185 11.14 -3.15 0.03
C LEU A 185 11.58 -2.17 -1.07
N TYR A 186 10.71 -1.86 -2.03
CA TYR A 186 11.02 -0.92 -3.09
C TYR A 186 10.84 0.54 -2.63
N MET A 187 11.96 1.22 -2.41
CA MET A 187 12.02 2.66 -2.06
C MET A 187 11.08 3.05 -0.91
N PRO A 188 11.14 2.35 0.24
CA PRO A 188 10.19 2.48 1.34
C PRO A 188 10.06 3.91 1.85
N VAL A 189 11.19 4.57 2.08
CA VAL A 189 11.24 5.95 2.62
C VAL A 189 10.58 6.95 1.67
N GLN A 190 10.88 6.86 0.36
CA GLN A 190 10.35 7.80 -0.63
C GLN A 190 8.88 7.52 -0.92
N ARG A 191 8.47 6.25 -0.87
CA ARG A 191 7.07 5.84 -0.94
C ARG A 191 6.26 6.40 0.22
N LEU A 192 6.73 6.22 1.45
CA LEU A 192 6.07 6.77 2.63
C LEU A 192 6.02 8.30 2.58
N LYS A 193 7.11 8.97 2.14
CA LYS A 193 7.13 10.44 1.93
C LYS A 193 6.10 10.91 0.92
N ALA A 194 6.10 10.33 -0.28
CA ALA A 194 5.19 10.73 -1.35
C ALA A 194 3.73 10.44 -0.96
N TRP A 195 3.47 9.28 -0.36
CA TRP A 195 2.15 8.91 0.13
C TRP A 195 1.66 9.84 1.24
N THR A 196 2.54 10.22 2.18
CA THR A 196 2.21 11.18 3.25
C THR A 196 1.80 12.53 2.66
N LYS A 197 2.56 13.05 1.68
CA LYS A 197 2.18 14.31 0.99
C LYS A 197 0.79 14.21 0.34
N LEU A 198 0.43 13.05 -0.20
CA LEU A 198 -0.90 12.83 -0.77
C LEU A 198 -1.99 12.75 0.32
N MET A 199 -1.71 12.04 1.41
CA MET A 199 -2.61 11.88 2.56
C MET A 199 -2.94 13.23 3.21
N GLN A 200 -1.97 14.12 3.33
CA GLN A 200 -2.15 15.47 3.88
C GLN A 200 -3.12 16.36 3.08
N GLN A 201 -3.44 15.98 1.85
CA GLN A 201 -4.42 16.70 1.02
C GLN A 201 -5.83 16.12 1.14
N ASP A 202 -6.01 14.96 1.77
CA ASP A 202 -7.35 14.38 1.97
C ASP A 202 -8.10 15.16 3.06
N ARG A 203 -9.34 15.55 2.77
CA ARG A 203 -10.22 16.23 3.73
C ARG A 203 -11.02 15.25 4.57
N GLU A 204 -11.13 14.00 4.12
CA GLU A 204 -11.93 12.95 4.77
C GLU A 204 -11.04 11.93 5.51
N THR A 205 -10.13 12.41 6.35
CA THR A 205 -9.12 11.55 6.98
C THR A 205 -9.71 10.50 7.91
N SER A 206 -8.91 9.45 8.14
CA SER A 206 -9.19 8.35 9.06
C SER A 206 -8.14 8.33 10.16
N GLY A 207 -8.49 7.79 11.33
CA GLY A 207 -7.53 7.53 12.39
C GLY A 207 -6.92 6.14 12.33
N VAL A 208 -7.36 5.25 11.42
CA VAL A 208 -6.84 3.88 11.28
C VAL A 208 -6.14 3.69 9.94
N PHE A 209 -4.90 3.22 10.00
CA PHE A 209 -4.03 2.98 8.85
C PHE A 209 -3.55 1.54 8.86
N ILE A 210 -3.69 0.85 7.73
CA ILE A 210 -3.38 -0.57 7.59
C ILE A 210 -2.39 -0.78 6.45
N THR A 211 -1.41 -1.65 6.64
CA THR A 211 -0.49 -2.13 5.60
C THR A 211 -0.49 -3.66 5.58
N THR A 212 -0.12 -4.27 4.46
CA THR A 212 0.20 -5.71 4.35
C THR A 212 1.72 -5.93 4.22
N SER A 213 2.50 -4.85 4.12
CA SER A 213 3.95 -4.90 4.08
C SER A 213 4.53 -4.92 5.48
N ARG A 214 5.20 -6.03 5.81
CA ARG A 214 5.95 -6.21 7.05
C ARG A 214 7.07 -5.19 7.16
N PHE A 215 7.80 -4.98 6.08
CA PHE A 215 8.93 -4.06 6.07
C PHE A 215 8.50 -2.63 6.41
N ILE A 216 7.46 -2.12 5.76
CA ILE A 216 6.96 -0.76 6.03
C ILE A 216 6.42 -0.64 7.45
N PHE A 217 5.72 -1.67 7.92
CA PHE A 217 5.18 -1.68 9.28
C PHE A 217 6.29 -1.59 10.33
N ASP A 218 7.30 -2.45 10.23
CA ASP A 218 8.43 -2.48 11.17
C ASP A 218 9.21 -1.15 11.12
N GLU A 219 9.49 -0.61 9.91
CA GLU A 219 10.17 0.70 9.77
C GLU A 219 9.35 1.85 10.40
N LEU A 220 8.02 1.78 10.31
CA LEU A 220 7.14 2.79 10.89
C LEU A 220 7.08 2.69 12.41
N ILE A 221 6.89 1.48 12.96
CA ILE A 221 6.81 1.25 14.41
C ILE A 221 8.14 1.60 15.10
N ASP A 222 9.28 1.31 14.47
CA ASP A 222 10.60 1.68 15.00
C ASP A 222 10.77 3.20 15.19
N LYS A 223 10.10 4.00 14.36
CA LYS A 223 10.08 5.48 14.47
C LYS A 223 9.05 6.00 15.47
N LEU A 224 8.25 5.12 16.06
CA LEU A 224 7.13 5.45 16.95
C LEU A 224 7.33 4.79 18.32
N PRO A 225 8.27 5.29 19.15
CA PRO A 225 8.64 4.65 20.42
C PRO A 225 7.51 4.63 21.48
N ARG A 226 6.41 5.34 21.23
CA ARG A 226 5.21 5.36 22.09
C ARG A 226 4.06 4.52 21.53
N ALA A 227 4.30 3.77 20.46
CA ALA A 227 3.30 2.87 19.91
C ALA A 227 3.11 1.66 20.83
N GLU A 228 1.86 1.39 21.22
CA GLU A 228 1.51 0.26 22.09
C GLU A 228 0.59 -0.72 21.34
N LEU A 229 0.88 -2.02 21.41
CA LEU A 229 0.02 -3.05 20.83
C LEU A 229 -1.32 -3.09 21.57
N VAL A 230 -2.43 -2.92 20.84
CA VAL A 230 -3.79 -2.93 21.40
C VAL A 230 -4.66 -4.07 20.87
N VAL A 231 -4.33 -4.59 19.69
CA VAL A 231 -5.03 -5.74 19.10
C VAL A 231 -4.00 -6.68 18.48
N GLY A 232 -4.10 -7.96 18.79
CA GLY A 232 -3.43 -9.04 18.08
C GLY A 232 -4.41 -10.19 17.90
N LEU A 233 -4.85 -10.42 16.66
CA LEU A 233 -5.73 -11.54 16.32
C LEU A 233 -5.03 -12.36 15.24
N ASP A 234 -4.76 -13.63 15.51
CA ASP A 234 -3.90 -14.45 14.65
C ASP A 234 -4.66 -15.34 13.65
N SER A 235 -6.00 -15.32 13.67
CA SER A 235 -6.77 -16.26 12.87
C SER A 235 -8.17 -15.76 12.51
N ILE A 236 -8.20 -14.77 11.61
CA ILE A 236 -9.42 -14.23 11.02
C ILE A 236 -9.68 -14.96 9.69
N PRO A 237 -10.81 -15.65 9.52
CA PRO A 237 -11.08 -16.42 8.33
C PRO A 237 -11.27 -15.54 7.09
N MET A 238 -10.69 -15.96 5.97
CA MET A 238 -10.87 -15.30 4.68
C MET A 238 -12.13 -15.83 4.00
N HIS A 239 -13.17 -15.00 3.92
CA HIS A 239 -14.44 -15.41 3.33
C HIS A 239 -14.53 -15.08 1.85
N ALA A 240 -14.90 -16.07 1.03
CA ALA A 240 -15.25 -15.87 -0.37
C ALA A 240 -16.66 -15.24 -0.54
N SER A 241 -17.56 -15.43 0.42
CA SER A 241 -18.96 -14.95 0.39
C SER A 241 -19.29 -14.02 1.56
N ARG A 242 -20.35 -13.21 1.42
CA ARG A 242 -20.89 -12.39 2.52
C ARG A 242 -21.57 -13.29 3.54
N ASP A 243 -21.09 -13.26 4.77
CA ASP A 243 -21.67 -13.93 5.93
C ASP A 243 -22.06 -12.87 6.96
N GLU A 244 -23.33 -12.88 7.36
CA GLU A 244 -23.90 -11.90 8.28
C GLU A 244 -23.18 -11.90 9.64
N SER A 245 -22.67 -13.05 10.09
CA SER A 245 -21.93 -13.15 11.35
C SER A 245 -20.60 -12.40 11.30
N ILE A 246 -19.88 -12.51 10.18
CA ILE A 246 -18.64 -11.75 9.95
C ILE A 246 -18.94 -10.28 9.75
N GLU A 247 -19.99 -9.92 9.01
CA GLU A 247 -20.35 -8.50 8.85
C GLU A 247 -20.64 -7.83 10.20
N LYS A 248 -21.32 -8.52 11.12
CA LYS A 248 -21.54 -8.05 12.50
C LYS A 248 -20.24 -7.95 13.29
N TRP A 249 -19.35 -8.93 13.14
CA TRP A 249 -18.02 -8.89 13.76
C TRP A 249 -17.19 -7.71 13.26
N GLN A 250 -17.19 -7.45 11.95
CA GLN A 250 -16.49 -6.31 11.34
C GLN A 250 -17.04 -4.97 11.82
N ASP A 251 -18.36 -4.85 11.97
CA ASP A 251 -18.99 -3.66 12.56
C ASP A 251 -18.57 -3.46 14.02
N SER A 252 -18.51 -4.55 14.79
CA SER A 252 -18.05 -4.53 16.18
C SER A 252 -16.59 -4.12 16.28
N LEU A 253 -15.71 -4.69 15.44
CA LEU A 253 -14.31 -4.30 15.35
C LEU A 253 -14.20 -2.80 15.08
N LEU A 254 -14.87 -2.31 14.03
CA LEU A 254 -14.84 -0.89 13.66
C LEU A 254 -15.35 0.02 14.78
N ALA A 255 -16.41 -0.38 15.49
CA ALA A 255 -16.92 0.36 16.64
C ALA A 255 -15.89 0.47 17.77
N SER A 256 -15.22 -0.64 18.11
CA SER A 256 -14.12 -0.66 19.08
C SER A 256 -12.96 0.24 18.64
N LEU A 257 -12.57 0.24 17.36
CA LEU A 257 -11.52 1.14 16.85
C LEU A 257 -11.93 2.61 16.95
N ASN A 258 -13.17 2.97 16.61
CA ASN A 258 -13.66 4.36 16.75
C ASN A 258 -13.59 4.84 18.22
N MET A 259 -13.92 3.94 19.16
CA MET A 259 -13.82 4.22 20.59
C MET A 259 -12.38 4.52 21.00
N LEU A 260 -11.42 3.70 20.53
CA LEU A 260 -9.99 3.94 20.77
C LEU A 260 -9.50 5.27 20.18
N LEU A 261 -9.96 5.67 18.99
CA LEU A 261 -9.53 6.93 18.39
C LEU A 261 -10.02 8.19 19.14
N SER A 262 -11.14 8.09 19.86
CA SER A 262 -11.82 9.23 20.49
C SER A 262 -11.59 9.31 22.01
N SER A 263 -11.14 8.21 22.61
CA SER A 263 -10.88 8.09 24.05
C SER A 263 -9.51 8.66 24.42
N THR A 264 -9.37 9.07 25.68
CA THR A 264 -8.06 9.44 26.24
C THR A 264 -7.37 8.14 26.67
N TRP A 265 -6.20 7.84 26.09
CA TRP A 265 -5.42 6.64 26.41
C TRP A 265 -4.71 6.79 27.78
N PRO A 266 -4.59 5.74 28.61
CA PRO A 266 -5.00 4.34 28.39
C PRO A 266 -6.48 4.05 28.70
N VAL A 267 -7.07 3.11 27.96
CA VAL A 267 -8.38 2.50 28.25
C VAL A 267 -8.25 0.98 28.32
N SER A 268 -9.09 0.31 29.13
CA SER A 268 -9.11 -1.15 29.17
C SER A 268 -9.56 -1.70 27.81
N THR A 269 -8.75 -2.62 27.27
CA THR A 269 -9.02 -3.32 26.00
C THR A 269 -9.56 -4.73 26.19
N ASP A 270 -9.76 -5.16 27.45
CA ASP A 270 -10.16 -6.52 27.79
C ASP A 270 -11.54 -6.84 27.20
N GLY A 271 -11.60 -7.88 26.37
CA GLY A 271 -12.84 -8.31 25.72
C GLY A 271 -13.37 -7.39 24.62
N LEU A 272 -12.68 -6.29 24.27
CA LEU A 272 -13.08 -5.43 23.15
C LEU A 272 -12.90 -6.09 21.78
N PHE A 273 -11.95 -7.02 21.72
CA PHE A 273 -11.55 -7.71 20.51
C PHE A 273 -11.65 -9.21 20.75
N ALA A 274 -12.59 -9.86 20.08
CA ALA A 274 -12.69 -11.30 20.01
C ALA A 274 -12.48 -11.71 18.56
N ALA A 275 -11.75 -12.80 18.31
CA ALA A 275 -11.67 -13.37 16.97
C ALA A 275 -13.07 -13.88 16.54
N PRO A 276 -13.41 -13.80 15.25
CA PRO A 276 -14.63 -14.42 14.74
C PRO A 276 -14.55 -15.94 14.84
N ALA A 277 -15.69 -16.62 14.89
CA ALA A 277 -15.73 -18.08 14.98
C ALA A 277 -15.14 -18.74 13.70
N GLN A 278 -14.26 -19.72 13.89
CA GLN A 278 -13.65 -20.49 12.79
C GLN A 278 -14.54 -21.67 12.41
N ASN A 279 -15.13 -21.63 11.22
CA ASN A 279 -15.92 -22.74 10.68
C ASN A 279 -15.22 -23.34 9.45
N GLY A 280 -14.19 -24.16 9.67
CA GLY A 280 -13.61 -25.02 8.62
C GLY A 280 -13.02 -24.29 7.41
N TYR A 281 -12.34 -23.16 7.63
CA TYR A 281 -11.71 -22.38 6.57
C TYR A 281 -10.23 -22.70 6.44
N ASP A 282 -9.78 -22.95 5.20
CA ASP A 282 -8.38 -23.31 4.90
C ASP A 282 -7.42 -22.11 4.90
N MET A 283 -7.94 -20.87 4.83
CA MET A 283 -7.12 -19.65 4.81
C MET A 283 -7.59 -18.66 5.87
N CYS A 284 -6.65 -18.21 6.71
CA CYS A 284 -6.85 -17.21 7.75
C CYS A 284 -5.79 -16.11 7.61
N VAL A 285 -6.13 -14.90 8.04
CA VAL A 285 -5.19 -13.79 8.18
C VAL A 285 -4.99 -13.42 9.64
N SER A 286 -3.87 -12.78 9.94
CA SER A 286 -3.65 -12.13 11.23
C SER A 286 -3.72 -10.61 11.10
N ILE A 287 -4.13 -9.93 12.18
CA ILE A 287 -4.08 -8.47 12.29
C ILE A 287 -3.43 -8.06 13.60
N LYS A 288 -2.49 -7.11 13.51
CA LYS A 288 -1.91 -6.43 14.68
C LYS A 288 -2.19 -4.95 14.56
N LEU A 289 -2.71 -4.33 15.61
CA LEU A 289 -2.97 -2.89 15.67
C LEU A 289 -2.23 -2.28 16.86
N TYR A 290 -1.53 -1.19 16.59
CA TYR A 290 -0.83 -0.37 17.56
C TYR A 290 -1.50 0.99 17.68
N ILE A 291 -1.58 1.50 18.91
CA ILE A 291 -2.05 2.85 19.19
C ILE A 291 -0.87 3.79 19.41
N VAL A 292 -0.90 4.94 18.74
CA VAL A 292 -0.03 6.08 19.00
C VAL A 292 -0.86 7.11 19.76
N ALA A 293 -0.70 7.13 21.08
CA ALA A 293 -1.53 7.92 21.97
C ALA A 293 -1.23 9.43 21.89
N GLY A 294 -2.29 10.24 21.84
CA GLY A 294 -2.18 11.71 21.88
C GLY A 294 -1.67 12.35 20.59
N GLU A 295 -1.53 11.59 19.50
CA GLU A 295 -1.01 12.08 18.23
C GLU A 295 -2.03 11.87 17.11
N ILE A 296 -2.26 12.92 16.34
CA ILE A 296 -3.13 12.87 15.16
C ILE A 296 -2.39 12.25 13.97
N PRO A 297 -3.12 11.68 12.99
CA PRO A 297 -2.51 11.00 11.86
C PRO A 297 -1.50 11.85 11.09
N HIS A 298 -1.83 13.13 10.86
CA HIS A 298 -0.95 14.06 10.18
C HIS A 298 0.45 14.11 10.81
N ASP A 299 0.53 14.25 12.13
CA ASP A 299 1.80 14.42 12.84
C ASP A 299 2.61 13.12 12.85
N VAL A 300 1.93 11.99 13.00
CA VAL A 300 2.53 10.66 12.94
C VAL A 300 3.22 10.44 11.60
N PHE A 301 2.50 10.62 10.49
CA PHE A 301 3.06 10.39 9.16
C PHE A 301 4.05 11.48 8.74
N ALA A 302 3.82 12.75 9.12
CA ALA A 302 4.76 13.83 8.86
C ALA A 302 6.12 13.58 9.51
N ARG A 303 6.16 13.08 10.75
CA ARG A 303 7.40 12.71 11.44
C ARG A 303 8.10 11.53 10.78
N CYS A 304 7.35 10.52 10.33
CA CYS A 304 7.93 9.35 9.69
C CYS A 304 8.44 9.63 8.26
N ALA A 305 7.83 10.61 7.58
CA ALA A 305 8.21 11.07 6.24
C ALA A 305 9.35 12.11 6.28
N ALA A 306 9.28 13.13 7.12
CA ALA A 306 10.31 14.13 7.25
C ALA A 306 11.37 13.63 8.24
N GLY A 307 12.55 13.27 7.75
CA GLY A 307 13.72 13.19 8.63
C GLY A 307 13.89 14.54 9.34
N ASN A 308 13.42 14.64 10.59
CA ASN A 308 13.55 15.77 11.51
C ASN A 308 13.07 17.18 11.08
N SER A 309 12.19 17.33 10.08
CA SER A 309 11.63 18.66 9.75
C SER A 309 10.10 18.68 9.82
N LEU A 310 9.58 19.04 10.99
CA LEU A 310 8.16 19.31 11.20
C LEU A 310 7.78 20.66 10.59
N GLN A 311 6.92 20.66 9.57
CA GLN A 311 6.01 21.78 9.36
C GLN A 311 4.68 21.41 10.05
N ALA A 312 4.28 22.24 11.00
CA ALA A 312 3.02 22.09 11.72
C ALA A 312 1.85 22.22 10.74
N GLY A 313 1.05 21.16 10.62
CA GLY A 313 -0.16 21.14 9.79
C GLY A 313 -1.40 21.52 10.59
N LEU A 314 -2.14 22.48 10.04
CA LEU A 314 -3.58 22.79 10.17
C LEU A 314 -4.31 22.26 11.42
N GLU A 315 -4.73 23.20 12.28
CA GLU A 315 -5.52 23.03 13.51
C GLU A 315 -6.84 22.25 13.35
N THR A 316 -7.28 21.97 12.12
CA THR A 316 -8.60 21.40 11.81
C THR A 316 -8.72 19.89 12.13
N GLU A 317 -7.62 19.12 12.14
CA GLU A 317 -7.66 17.68 12.46
C GLU A 317 -7.60 17.37 13.95
N ALA A 318 -6.98 18.24 14.75
CA ALA A 318 -6.76 18.04 16.18
C ALA A 318 -8.07 17.85 16.97
N ALA A 319 -9.21 18.29 16.42
CA ALA A 319 -10.52 18.12 17.04
C ALA A 319 -11.16 16.72 16.83
N ARG A 320 -10.71 15.93 15.84
CA ARG A 320 -11.42 14.71 15.42
C ARG A 320 -10.88 13.42 16.02
N PHE A 321 -9.56 13.30 16.17
CA PHE A 321 -8.91 12.10 16.67
C PHE A 321 -7.96 12.46 17.81
N LYS A 322 -8.04 11.72 18.92
CA LYS A 322 -7.09 11.85 20.02
C LYS A 322 -5.89 10.92 19.86
N ASN A 323 -6.08 9.82 19.16
CA ASN A 323 -5.05 8.80 18.94
C ASN A 323 -5.04 8.40 17.47
N THR A 324 -3.92 7.83 17.03
CA THR A 324 -3.77 7.21 15.70
C THR A 324 -3.56 5.71 15.86
N LEU A 325 -4.23 4.91 15.04
CA LEU A 325 -4.07 3.46 14.99
C LEU A 325 -3.32 3.05 13.72
N ILE A 326 -2.25 2.28 13.89
CA ILE A 326 -1.44 1.72 12.80
C ILE A 326 -1.50 0.21 12.89
N GLY A 327 -1.75 -0.44 11.77
CA GLY A 327 -1.90 -1.88 11.73
C GLY A 327 -1.20 -2.56 10.58
N ILE A 328 -0.93 -3.84 10.79
CA ILE A 328 -0.52 -4.77 9.76
C ILE A 328 -1.52 -5.93 9.66
N ILE A 329 -1.83 -6.34 8.44
CA ILE A 329 -2.52 -7.61 8.16
C ILE A 329 -1.54 -8.53 7.45
N GLU A 330 -1.31 -9.72 8.00
CA GLU A 330 -0.40 -10.73 7.45
C GLU A 330 -1.23 -11.92 6.92
N LEU A 331 -0.90 -12.36 5.70
CA LEU A 331 -1.53 -13.46 4.95
C LEU A 331 -0.95 -14.83 5.33
#